data_AF-A0A3P9PLB9-F1
#
_entry.id   AF-A0A3P9PLB9-F1
#
_cell.length_a   1.000
_cell.length_b   1.000
_cell.length_c   1.000
_cell.angle_alpha   90.00
_cell.angle_beta   90.00
_cell.angle_gamma   90.00
#
_symmetry.space_group_name_H-M   'P 1'
#
loop_
_entity.id
_entity.type
_entity.pdbx_description
1 polymer ?
#
loop_
_entity_poly.entity_id
_entity_poly.type
_entity_poly.pdbx_seq_one_letter_code
_entity_poly.pdbx_strand_id
1 'polypeptide(L)'
;MEMKKRISLELRNRSPAEVRELVVDSCRSADGEVEGVTEEFSALEVLSMVNVGLGSLAKLPALPKLRKLEVSDNSISGGLDALAEKCPNLSYLNLSGNHIKELSSLQPLQNLKNLKSLDLYSCGVTAADGYRDAVFRLLPQVVYLDGFDPDDNEVPESNDYVEEEEDDEEEEEDGGGSEVKMSVLVPVPVLVLVLLSLSV
;
A
#
# COMPACT_ATOMS: atom_id res chain seq x y z
N MET A 1 -3.97 -26.83 -5.93
CA MET A 1 -2.90 -26.52 -6.90
C MET A 1 -1.74 -25.92 -6.13
N GLU A 2 -0.49 -26.19 -6.49
CA GLU A 2 0.67 -25.56 -5.83
C GLU A 2 0.76 -24.06 -6.15
N MET A 3 1.16 -23.24 -5.18
CA MET A 3 1.23 -21.79 -5.30
C MET A 3 2.10 -21.33 -6.49
N LYS A 4 3.32 -21.88 -6.62
CA LYS A 4 4.23 -21.60 -7.74
C LYS A 4 3.58 -21.83 -9.10
N LYS A 5 2.82 -22.93 -9.23
CA LYS A 5 2.12 -23.27 -10.47
C LYS A 5 1.01 -22.28 -10.77
N ARG A 6 0.29 -21.78 -9.75
CA ARG A 6 -0.74 -20.75 -9.95
C ARG A 6 -0.12 -19.42 -10.41
N ILE A 7 0.99 -19.01 -9.80
CA ILE A 7 1.72 -17.79 -10.18
C ILE A 7 2.13 -17.86 -11.66
N SER A 8 2.68 -18.99 -12.11
CA SER A 8 3.02 -19.17 -13.53
C SER A 8 1.81 -19.05 -14.47
N LEU A 9 0.61 -19.44 -14.03
CA LEU A 9 -0.62 -19.28 -14.79
C LEU A 9 -1.11 -17.83 -14.83
N GLU A 10 -0.98 -17.08 -13.72
CA GLU A 10 -1.38 -15.67 -13.64
C GLU A 10 -0.46 -14.73 -14.42
N LEU A 11 0.83 -15.10 -14.56
CA LEU A 11 1.78 -14.33 -15.36
C LEU A 11 1.35 -14.25 -16.83
N ARG A 12 0.72 -15.29 -17.41
CA ARG A 12 0.22 -15.31 -18.80
C ARG A 12 1.25 -14.81 -19.84
N ASN A 13 2.53 -15.14 -19.65
CA ASN A 13 3.69 -14.68 -20.44
C ASN A 13 4.10 -13.21 -20.25
N ARG A 14 3.55 -12.50 -19.26
CA ARG A 14 4.04 -11.19 -18.82
C ARG A 14 5.28 -11.34 -17.95
N SER A 15 6.11 -10.31 -17.91
CA SER A 15 7.18 -10.22 -16.93
C SER A 15 6.59 -10.03 -15.52
N PRO A 16 7.12 -10.68 -14.47
CA PRO A 16 6.71 -10.40 -13.08
C PRO A 16 6.76 -8.92 -12.71
N ALA A 17 7.71 -8.17 -13.29
CA ALA A 17 7.89 -6.74 -13.04
C ALA A 17 6.76 -5.86 -13.61
N GLU A 18 5.90 -6.39 -14.48
CA GLU A 18 4.76 -5.66 -15.06
C GLU A 18 3.43 -5.98 -14.36
N VAL A 19 3.43 -6.95 -13.44
CA VAL A 19 2.22 -7.40 -12.75
C VAL A 19 1.91 -6.46 -11.59
N ARG A 20 0.78 -5.75 -11.70
CA ARG A 20 0.24 -4.89 -10.62
C ARG A 20 -0.67 -5.63 -9.65
N GLU A 21 -1.33 -6.68 -10.12
CA GLU A 21 -2.25 -7.47 -9.30
C GLU A 21 -1.97 -8.97 -9.48
N LEU A 22 -1.83 -9.67 -8.35
CA LEU A 22 -1.60 -11.10 -8.31
C LEU A 22 -2.57 -11.77 -7.34
N VAL A 23 -3.42 -12.64 -7.87
CA VAL A 23 -4.40 -13.41 -7.11
C VAL A 23 -4.06 -14.89 -7.18
N VAL A 24 -3.66 -15.46 -6.05
CA VAL A 24 -3.21 -16.86 -5.94
C VAL A 24 -4.01 -17.64 -4.89
N ASP A 25 -5.27 -17.26 -4.71
CA ASP A 25 -6.19 -17.85 -3.72
C ASP A 25 -6.41 -19.35 -3.92
N SER A 26 -6.80 -20.02 -2.83
CA SER A 26 -7.13 -21.46 -2.78
C SER A 26 -6.02 -22.36 -3.34
N CYS A 27 -4.77 -21.89 -3.29
CA CYS A 27 -3.58 -22.66 -3.60
C CYS A 27 -3.05 -23.37 -2.35
N ARG A 28 -1.95 -24.10 -2.49
CA ARG A 28 -1.28 -24.74 -1.36
C ARG A 28 0.16 -24.25 -1.29
N SER A 29 0.51 -23.62 -0.18
CA SER A 29 1.89 -23.47 0.28
C SER A 29 2.39 -24.82 0.83
N ALA A 30 3.64 -25.21 0.55
CA ALA A 30 4.17 -26.50 1.00
C ALA A 30 4.55 -26.46 2.48
N ASP A 31 5.19 -25.36 2.92
CA ASP A 31 5.75 -25.20 4.27
C ASP A 31 4.99 -24.17 5.12
N GLY A 32 3.83 -23.70 4.65
CA GLY A 32 3.06 -22.64 5.31
C GLY A 32 3.71 -21.26 5.18
N GLU A 33 4.52 -21.06 4.16
CA GLU A 33 5.23 -19.81 3.87
C GLU A 33 4.94 -19.34 2.44
N VAL A 34 5.22 -18.08 2.16
CA VAL A 34 5.03 -17.50 0.83
C VAL A 34 6.01 -18.15 -0.16
N GLU A 35 5.49 -18.66 -1.27
CA GLU A 35 6.29 -19.34 -2.29
C GLU A 35 6.02 -18.79 -3.71
N GLY A 36 7.10 -18.56 -4.45
CA GLY A 36 7.03 -18.15 -5.86
C GLY A 36 6.74 -16.67 -6.07
N VAL A 37 6.36 -15.92 -5.03
CA VAL A 37 6.42 -14.46 -5.02
C VAL A 37 7.87 -14.07 -4.71
N THR A 38 8.51 -13.34 -5.61
CA THR A 38 9.90 -12.89 -5.52
C THR A 38 9.97 -11.35 -5.58
N GLU A 39 11.15 -10.78 -5.39
CA GLU A 39 11.38 -9.34 -5.54
C GLU A 39 11.25 -8.85 -7.00
N GLU A 40 11.09 -9.76 -7.96
CA GLU A 40 10.85 -9.43 -9.37
C GLU A 40 9.46 -8.79 -9.59
N PHE A 41 8.53 -8.96 -8.64
CA PHE A 41 7.20 -8.35 -8.65
C PHE A 41 7.27 -6.89 -8.17
N SER A 42 8.16 -6.09 -8.76
CA SER A 42 8.47 -4.73 -8.32
C SER A 42 7.34 -3.72 -8.54
N ALA A 43 6.42 -4.00 -9.47
CA ALA A 43 5.23 -3.19 -9.75
C ALA A 43 3.97 -3.67 -9.03
N LEU A 44 4.06 -4.67 -8.14
CA LEU A 44 2.89 -5.28 -7.51
C LEU A 44 2.27 -4.33 -6.49
N GLU A 45 1.01 -3.98 -6.71
CA GLU A 45 0.19 -3.10 -5.88
C GLU A 45 -0.82 -3.89 -5.05
N VAL A 46 -1.33 -4.99 -5.60
CA VAL A 46 -2.36 -5.84 -4.99
C VAL A 46 -1.92 -7.30 -4.98
N LEU A 47 -1.90 -7.91 -3.79
CA LEU A 47 -1.58 -9.32 -3.60
C LEU A 47 -2.69 -10.01 -2.80
N SER A 48 -3.28 -11.05 -3.38
CA SER A 48 -4.26 -11.91 -2.73
C SER A 48 -3.76 -13.35 -2.60
N MET A 49 -3.72 -13.83 -1.37
CA MET A 49 -3.28 -15.16 -0.97
C MET A 49 -4.28 -15.78 0.01
N VAL A 50 -5.57 -15.75 -0.34
CA VAL A 50 -6.65 -16.24 0.52
C VAL A 50 -6.66 -17.76 0.56
N ASN A 51 -6.77 -18.34 1.78
CA ASN A 51 -6.86 -19.78 1.99
C ASN A 51 -5.76 -20.58 1.28
N VAL A 52 -4.50 -20.16 1.47
CA VAL A 52 -3.33 -20.86 0.89
C VAL A 52 -2.52 -21.67 1.91
N GLY A 53 -2.91 -21.59 3.18
CA GLY A 53 -2.30 -22.32 4.30
C GLY A 53 -1.07 -21.64 4.90
N LEU A 54 -0.94 -20.31 4.82
CA LEU A 54 0.18 -19.58 5.42
C LEU A 54 0.14 -19.64 6.95
N GLY A 55 1.27 -19.91 7.59
CA GLY A 55 1.47 -19.77 9.03
C GLY A 55 2.20 -18.48 9.43
N SER A 56 2.91 -17.85 8.49
CA SER A 56 3.69 -16.64 8.75
C SER A 56 3.93 -15.82 7.48
N LEU A 57 4.09 -14.50 7.63
CA LEU A 57 4.48 -13.56 6.57
C LEU A 57 5.98 -13.24 6.56
N ALA A 58 6.77 -13.87 7.44
CA ALA A 58 8.21 -13.58 7.57
C ALA A 58 8.99 -13.74 6.25
N LYS A 59 8.59 -14.67 5.38
CA LYS A 59 9.21 -14.94 4.07
C LYS A 59 8.61 -14.17 2.89
N LEU A 60 7.73 -13.19 3.13
CA LEU A 60 7.31 -12.28 2.07
C LEU A 60 8.56 -11.58 1.47
N PRO A 61 8.68 -11.37 0.16
CA PRO A 61 9.76 -10.56 -0.42
C PRO A 61 9.53 -9.06 -0.20
N ALA A 62 10.53 -8.23 -0.49
CA ALA A 62 10.34 -6.78 -0.56
C ALA A 62 9.43 -6.42 -1.74
N LEU A 63 8.31 -5.76 -1.45
CA LEU A 63 7.29 -5.33 -2.42
C LEU A 63 6.99 -3.84 -2.15
N PRO A 64 7.85 -2.92 -2.61
CA PRO A 64 7.79 -1.51 -2.21
C PRO A 64 6.53 -0.80 -2.71
N LYS A 65 5.91 -1.29 -3.80
CA LYS A 65 4.68 -0.71 -4.35
C LYS A 65 3.39 -1.37 -3.82
N LEU A 66 3.50 -2.37 -2.94
CA LEU A 66 2.33 -3.09 -2.45
C LEU A 66 1.48 -2.20 -1.55
N ARG A 67 0.21 -2.02 -1.92
CA ARG A 67 -0.79 -1.21 -1.21
C ARG A 67 -1.86 -2.07 -0.54
N LYS A 68 -2.27 -3.16 -1.20
CA LYS A 68 -3.32 -4.06 -0.72
C LYS A 68 -2.79 -5.49 -0.55
N LEU A 69 -2.93 -6.03 0.66
CA LEU A 69 -2.60 -7.40 0.99
C LEU A 69 -3.81 -8.14 1.59
N GLU A 70 -4.29 -9.15 0.87
CA GLU A 70 -5.38 -10.04 1.27
C GLU A 70 -4.79 -11.40 1.66
N VAL A 71 -4.82 -11.75 2.94
CA VAL A 71 -4.29 -13.03 3.46
C VAL A 71 -5.30 -13.72 4.37
N SER A 72 -6.59 -13.54 4.09
CA SER A 72 -7.67 -14.12 4.87
C SER A 72 -7.71 -15.65 4.79
N ASP A 73 -8.34 -16.27 5.78
CA ASP A 73 -8.50 -17.73 5.90
C ASP A 73 -7.19 -18.52 5.86
N ASN A 74 -6.14 -17.97 6.49
CA ASN A 74 -4.86 -18.65 6.68
C ASN A 74 -4.65 -19.04 8.15
N SER A 75 -3.46 -19.52 8.50
CA SER A 75 -3.05 -19.86 9.86
C SER A 75 -2.01 -18.90 10.45
N ILE A 76 -2.02 -17.64 10.01
CA ILE A 76 -1.00 -16.65 10.41
C ILE A 76 -1.15 -16.34 11.89
N SER A 77 -0.06 -16.50 12.64
CA SER A 77 0.00 -16.15 14.07
C SER A 77 1.14 -15.17 14.40
N GLY A 78 1.91 -14.71 13.40
CA GLY A 78 3.05 -13.82 13.60
C GLY A 78 3.75 -13.44 12.28
N GLY A 79 4.94 -12.83 12.40
CA GLY A 79 5.71 -12.35 11.24
C GLY A 79 5.19 -11.06 10.62
N LEU A 80 4.38 -10.29 11.35
CA LEU A 80 3.83 -9.01 10.90
C LEU A 80 4.90 -7.90 10.86
N ASP A 81 5.99 -8.06 11.61
CA ASP A 81 7.16 -7.16 11.59
C ASP A 81 7.80 -7.07 10.21
N ALA A 82 7.82 -8.16 9.45
CA ALA A 82 8.34 -8.19 8.10
C ALA A 82 7.56 -7.26 7.15
N LEU A 83 6.28 -6.97 7.41
CA LEU A 83 5.48 -6.09 6.56
C LEU A 83 6.01 -4.66 6.59
N ALA A 84 6.44 -4.17 7.75
CA ALA A 84 6.94 -2.81 7.89
C ALA A 84 8.24 -2.57 7.12
N GLU A 85 9.10 -3.57 7.06
CA GLU A 85 10.36 -3.50 6.31
C GLU A 85 10.14 -3.69 4.80
N LYS A 86 9.23 -4.60 4.43
CA LYS A 86 9.12 -5.11 3.05
C LYS A 86 8.03 -4.44 2.23
N CYS A 87 6.99 -3.92 2.87
CA CYS A 87 5.82 -3.32 2.23
C CYS A 87 5.50 -1.96 2.88
N PRO A 88 6.41 -0.96 2.77
CA PRO A 88 6.27 0.32 3.48
C PRO A 88 5.03 1.14 3.04
N ASN A 89 4.52 0.91 1.83
CA ASN A 89 3.37 1.61 1.26
C ASN A 89 2.04 0.88 1.46
N LEU A 90 2.02 -0.17 2.29
CA LEU A 90 0.80 -0.94 2.54
C LEU A 90 -0.26 -0.07 3.23
N SER A 91 -1.42 0.09 2.59
CA SER A 91 -2.55 0.89 3.07
C SER A 91 -3.73 0.03 3.52
N TYR A 92 -3.86 -1.18 2.99
CA TYR A 92 -4.91 -2.12 3.32
C TYR A 92 -4.32 -3.50 3.65
N LEU A 93 -4.74 -4.07 4.78
CA LEU A 93 -4.36 -5.41 5.22
C LEU A 93 -5.57 -6.17 5.75
N ASN A 94 -5.88 -7.30 5.13
CA ASN A 94 -6.90 -8.21 5.62
C ASN A 94 -6.26 -9.47 6.21
N LEU A 95 -6.40 -9.62 7.52
CA LEU A 95 -5.95 -10.76 8.33
C LEU A 95 -7.13 -11.61 8.81
N SER A 96 -8.34 -11.44 8.27
CA SER A 96 -9.53 -12.16 8.71
C SER A 96 -9.34 -13.68 8.68
N GLY A 97 -9.90 -14.40 9.65
CA GLY A 97 -9.81 -15.86 9.72
C GLY A 97 -8.41 -16.41 10.04
N ASN A 98 -7.50 -15.59 10.57
CA ASN A 98 -6.16 -16.03 11.01
C ASN A 98 -6.09 -16.29 12.53
N HIS A 99 -4.92 -16.75 13.00
CA HIS A 99 -4.69 -17.16 14.39
C HIS A 99 -4.08 -16.04 15.26
N ILE A 100 -4.47 -14.79 15.02
CA ILE A 100 -4.05 -13.64 15.83
C ILE A 100 -4.87 -13.62 17.12
N LYS A 101 -4.26 -14.02 18.24
CA LYS A 101 -4.96 -14.23 19.52
C LYS A 101 -4.89 -13.03 20.47
N GLU A 102 -3.80 -12.29 20.42
CA GLU A 102 -3.49 -11.26 21.41
C GLU A 102 -3.17 -9.92 20.76
N LEU A 103 -3.50 -8.84 21.46
CA LEU A 103 -3.26 -7.48 21.00
C LEU A 103 -1.76 -7.20 20.76
N SER A 104 -0.87 -7.81 21.55
CA SER A 104 0.59 -7.71 21.38
C SER A 104 1.07 -8.23 20.03
N SER A 105 0.39 -9.21 19.44
CA SER A 105 0.73 -9.71 18.09
C SER A 105 0.58 -8.64 17.01
N LEU A 106 -0.23 -7.60 17.26
CA LEU A 106 -0.44 -6.48 16.33
C LEU A 106 0.57 -5.33 16.52
N GLN A 107 1.38 -5.33 17.58
CA GLN A 107 2.37 -4.27 17.83
C GLN A 107 3.29 -3.98 16.64
N PRO A 108 3.78 -4.97 15.87
CA PRO A 108 4.63 -4.69 14.73
C PRO A 108 3.98 -3.80 13.64
N LEU A 109 2.64 -3.81 13.55
CA LEU A 109 1.90 -2.99 12.59
C LEU A 109 1.99 -1.48 12.90
N GLN A 110 2.43 -1.08 14.10
CA GLN A 110 2.70 0.33 14.44
C GLN A 110 3.73 0.99 13.51
N ASN A 111 4.59 0.20 12.87
CA ASN A 111 5.61 0.68 11.96
C ASN A 111 5.07 0.89 10.53
N LEU A 112 3.91 0.33 10.19
CA LEU A 112 3.24 0.59 8.92
C LEU A 112 2.49 1.92 8.98
N LYS A 113 3.19 3.01 8.66
CA LYS A 113 2.64 4.39 8.77
C LYS A 113 1.52 4.69 7.78
N ASN A 114 1.53 3.98 6.65
CA ASN A 114 0.54 4.14 5.59
C ASN A 114 -0.70 3.25 5.76
N LEU A 115 -0.71 2.33 6.74
CA LEU A 115 -1.84 1.41 6.95
C LEU A 115 -3.07 2.18 7.40
N LYS A 116 -4.13 2.18 6.58
CA LYS A 116 -5.41 2.86 6.82
C LYS A 116 -6.54 1.90 7.12
N SER A 117 -6.55 0.72 6.50
CA SER A 117 -7.59 -0.29 6.70
C SER A 117 -6.99 -1.59 7.21
N LEU A 118 -7.61 -2.14 8.25
CA LEU A 118 -7.22 -3.41 8.85
C LEU A 118 -8.46 -4.25 9.13
N ASP A 119 -8.49 -5.46 8.59
CA ASP A 119 -9.54 -6.44 8.91
C ASP A 119 -8.96 -7.58 9.74
N LEU A 120 -9.60 -7.86 10.88
CA LEU A 120 -9.23 -8.91 11.83
C LEU A 120 -10.42 -9.81 12.15
N TYR A 121 -11.51 -9.72 11.40
CA TYR A 121 -12.71 -10.52 11.59
C TYR A 121 -12.38 -12.02 11.75
N SER A 122 -13.05 -12.70 12.68
CA SER A 122 -12.78 -14.12 12.98
C SER A 122 -11.33 -14.44 13.41
N CYS A 123 -10.54 -13.46 13.86
CA CYS A 123 -9.33 -13.71 14.65
C CYS A 123 -9.64 -13.85 16.14
N GLY A 124 -8.76 -14.52 16.90
CA GLY A 124 -8.91 -14.69 18.35
C GLY A 124 -8.96 -13.39 19.15
N VAL A 125 -8.29 -12.34 18.67
CA VAL A 125 -8.24 -11.01 19.30
C VAL A 125 -9.61 -10.31 19.34
N THR A 126 -10.52 -10.65 18.41
CA THR A 126 -11.86 -10.03 18.32
C THR A 126 -12.77 -10.41 19.47
N ALA A 127 -12.46 -11.49 20.20
CA ALA A 127 -13.21 -11.93 21.37
C ALA A 127 -12.90 -11.13 22.65
N ALA A 128 -11.91 -10.23 22.62
CA ALA A 128 -11.56 -9.41 23.78
C ALA A 128 -12.53 -8.24 23.96
N ASP A 129 -12.92 -7.98 25.21
CA ASP A 129 -13.74 -6.80 25.55
C ASP A 129 -13.00 -5.50 25.19
N GLY A 130 -13.69 -4.57 24.54
CA GLY A 130 -13.09 -3.31 24.08
C GLY A 130 -12.04 -3.50 22.98
N TYR A 131 -12.10 -4.60 22.23
CA TYR A 131 -11.21 -4.92 21.11
C TYR A 131 -10.96 -3.73 20.17
N ARG A 132 -12.03 -3.09 19.67
CA ARG A 132 -11.93 -1.95 18.72
C ARG A 132 -11.15 -0.80 19.34
N ASP A 133 -11.55 -0.33 20.52
CA ASP A 133 -10.87 0.76 21.24
C ASP A 133 -9.39 0.44 21.50
N ALA A 134 -9.09 -0.82 21.85
CA ALA A 134 -7.73 -1.26 22.12
C ALA A 134 -6.87 -1.26 20.86
N VAL A 135 -7.43 -1.69 19.72
CA VAL A 135 -6.74 -1.66 18.42
C VAL A 135 -6.53 -0.23 17.94
N PHE A 136 -7.54 0.64 17.96
CA PHE A 136 -7.38 2.05 17.57
C PHE A 136 -6.38 2.79 18.46
N ARG A 137 -6.33 2.47 19.77
CA ARG A 137 -5.31 3.02 20.67
C ARG A 137 -3.91 2.49 20.33
N LEU A 138 -3.80 1.22 19.93
CA LEU A 138 -2.53 0.61 19.56
C LEU A 138 -2.01 1.12 18.21
N LEU A 139 -2.91 1.28 17.24
CA LEU A 139 -2.65 1.58 15.84
C LEU A 139 -3.38 2.87 15.45
N PRO A 140 -2.94 4.05 15.94
CA PRO A 140 -3.64 5.31 15.71
C PRO A 140 -3.62 5.77 14.25
N GLN A 141 -2.82 5.15 13.39
CA GLN A 141 -2.80 5.42 11.95
C GLN A 141 -3.93 4.72 11.18
N VAL A 142 -4.54 3.67 11.77
CA VAL A 142 -5.65 2.92 11.17
C VAL A 142 -6.92 3.76 11.27
N VAL A 143 -7.57 3.95 10.13
CA VAL A 143 -8.81 4.73 9.99
C VAL A 143 -10.02 3.80 10.05
N TYR A 144 -9.93 2.64 9.39
CA TYR A 144 -11.00 1.65 9.33
C TYR A 144 -10.53 0.32 9.90
N LEU A 145 -11.33 -0.23 10.81
CA LEU A 145 -11.15 -1.53 11.43
C LEU A 145 -12.38 -2.38 11.14
N ASP A 146 -12.20 -3.54 10.52
CA ASP A 146 -13.30 -4.43 10.11
C ASP A 146 -14.39 -3.70 9.29
N GLY A 147 -13.99 -2.74 8.45
CA GLY A 147 -14.88 -1.93 7.61
C GLY A 147 -15.50 -0.69 8.28
N PHE A 148 -15.24 -0.43 9.56
CA PHE A 148 -15.83 0.69 10.31
C PHE A 148 -14.78 1.60 10.94
N ASP A 149 -15.04 2.91 10.98
CA ASP A 149 -14.22 3.89 11.69
C ASP A 149 -14.47 3.86 13.23
N PRO A 150 -13.79 4.71 14.04
CA PRO A 150 -14.03 4.79 15.49
C PRO A 150 -15.43 5.26 15.89
N ASP A 151 -16.17 5.91 14.99
CA ASP A 151 -17.52 6.44 15.17
C ASP A 151 -18.60 5.50 14.58
N ASP A 152 -18.22 4.27 14.22
CA ASP A 152 -19.05 3.23 13.58
C ASP A 152 -19.61 3.61 12.20
N ASN A 153 -18.96 4.53 11.47
CA ASN A 153 -19.28 4.78 10.06
C ASN A 153 -18.60 3.74 9.17
N GLU A 154 -19.35 3.23 8.19
CA GLU A 154 -18.83 2.32 7.17
C GLU A 154 -17.86 3.05 6.21
N VAL A 155 -16.87 2.31 5.70
CA VAL A 155 -15.99 2.80 4.63
C VAL A 155 -16.83 3.27 3.43
N PRO A 156 -16.60 4.48 2.89
CA PRO A 156 -17.31 4.95 1.70
C PRO A 156 -17.05 4.02 0.50
N GLU A 157 -18.10 3.68 -0.26
CA GLU A 157 -17.99 2.83 -1.46
C GLU A 157 -17.01 3.37 -2.52
N SER A 158 -16.73 4.67 -2.53
CA SER A 158 -15.81 5.33 -3.46
C SER A 158 -14.33 5.21 -3.09
N ASN A 159 -14.01 4.61 -1.93
CA ASN A 159 -12.66 4.59 -1.38
C ASN A 159 -11.94 3.25 -1.64
N ASP A 160 -12.29 2.54 -2.73
CA ASP A 160 -11.46 1.45 -3.25
C ASP A 160 -10.04 1.99 -3.33
N TYR A 161 -9.17 1.47 -2.46
CA TYR A 161 -7.89 2.03 -1.98
C TYR A 161 -6.79 2.17 -3.06
N VAL A 162 -7.18 2.36 -4.32
CA VAL A 162 -6.34 2.48 -5.50
C VAL A 162 -6.20 3.91 -6.05
N GLU A 163 -7.01 4.88 -5.65
CA GLU A 163 -6.82 6.31 -6.03
C GLU A 163 -6.26 7.07 -4.80
N GLU A 164 -5.21 7.88 -4.84
CA GLU A 164 -4.65 8.72 -5.90
C GLU A 164 -3.11 8.58 -5.96
N GLU A 165 -2.59 8.58 -7.19
CA GLU A 165 -1.18 8.82 -7.53
C GLU A 165 -0.84 10.27 -7.10
N GLU A 166 0.02 10.45 -6.09
CA GLU A 166 0.88 11.63 -6.08
C GLU A 166 2.09 11.25 -6.94
N ASP A 167 1.97 11.52 -8.25
CA ASP A 167 3.10 11.68 -9.16
C ASP A 167 4.06 12.67 -8.48
N ASP A 168 5.15 12.16 -7.89
CA ASP A 168 6.31 12.98 -7.61
C ASP A 168 6.84 13.43 -8.98
N GLU A 169 6.42 14.62 -9.41
CA GLU A 169 7.03 15.33 -10.52
C GLU A 169 8.54 15.39 -10.24
N GLU A 170 9.34 14.61 -10.98
CA GLU A 170 10.79 14.79 -11.04
C GLU A 170 11.05 16.21 -11.58
N GLU A 171 11.30 17.17 -10.69
CA GLU A 171 11.90 18.45 -11.07
C GLU A 171 13.32 18.18 -11.58
N GLU A 172 13.44 17.95 -12.89
CA GLU A 172 14.69 18.05 -13.64
C GLU A 172 15.18 19.51 -13.57
N GLU A 173 15.92 19.85 -12.51
CA GLU A 173 16.68 21.10 -12.43
C GLU A 173 17.94 20.99 -13.33
N ASP A 174 17.74 21.09 -14.65
CA ASP A 174 18.82 21.35 -15.60
C ASP A 174 19.19 22.85 -15.58
N GLY A 175 20.41 23.15 -15.17
CA GLY A 175 21.10 24.35 -15.64
C GLY A 175 21.99 25.06 -14.62
N GLY A 176 23.32 24.90 -14.77
CA GLY A 176 24.26 25.70 -13.98
C GLY A 176 25.72 25.69 -14.41
N GLY A 177 26.03 25.64 -15.71
CA GLY A 177 27.40 25.65 -16.22
C GLY A 177 27.69 26.72 -17.28
N SER A 178 28.33 27.81 -16.83
CA SER A 178 29.23 28.74 -17.57
C SER A 178 28.67 29.89 -18.44
N GLU A 179 29.32 31.04 -18.20
CA GLU A 179 29.17 32.40 -18.69
C GLU A 179 29.66 32.60 -20.13
N VAL A 180 28.91 33.34 -20.97
CA VAL A 180 29.46 34.21 -22.04
C VAL A 180 28.49 35.35 -22.43
N LYS A 181 29.02 36.58 -22.41
CA LYS A 181 28.42 37.83 -22.93
C LYS A 181 28.27 37.80 -24.45
N MET A 182 27.18 38.36 -25.01
CA MET A 182 27.25 39.38 -26.07
C MET A 182 25.88 40.00 -26.42
N SER A 183 25.94 41.28 -26.75
CA SER A 183 24.87 42.26 -26.97
C SER A 183 24.39 42.38 -28.42
N VAL A 184 23.08 42.65 -28.63
CA VAL A 184 22.47 43.40 -29.76
C VAL A 184 21.00 43.73 -29.39
N LEU A 185 20.61 44.98 -29.11
CA LEU A 185 20.19 46.09 -29.99
C LEU A 185 18.87 45.83 -30.78
N VAL A 186 17.74 46.23 -30.16
CA VAL A 186 16.45 46.87 -30.61
C VAL A 186 15.98 46.77 -32.09
N PRO A 187 14.63 46.76 -32.39
CA PRO A 187 13.75 47.88 -32.02
C PRO A 187 12.28 47.59 -31.64
N VAL A 188 11.77 48.53 -30.82
CA VAL A 188 10.36 48.84 -30.56
C VAL A 188 9.70 49.33 -31.86
N PRO A 189 8.42 49.01 -32.10
CA PRO A 189 7.43 50.07 -32.25
C PRO A 189 6.09 49.71 -31.59
N VAL A 190 5.18 50.61 -31.19
CA VAL A 190 5.13 52.03 -30.83
C VAL A 190 3.62 52.33 -30.77
N LEU A 191 3.20 53.20 -29.83
CA LEU A 191 1.92 53.97 -29.85
C LEU A 191 0.64 53.18 -29.48
N VAL A 192 -0.35 53.62 -28.69
CA VAL A 192 -0.82 54.88 -28.07
C VAL A 192 -1.76 54.43 -26.92
N LEU A 193 -1.57 54.86 -25.67
CA LEU A 193 -2.25 56.02 -25.05
C LEU A 193 -3.78 55.80 -24.99
N VAL A 194 -4.45 55.86 -23.83
CA VAL A 194 -4.87 57.10 -23.17
C VAL A 194 -5.69 56.71 -21.94
N LEU A 195 -5.24 57.13 -20.74
CA LEU A 195 -5.88 58.08 -19.80
C LEU A 195 -7.26 57.65 -19.28
N LEU A 196 -7.54 57.57 -17.98
CA LEU A 196 -7.73 58.61 -16.95
C LEU A 196 -8.17 57.84 -15.68
N SER A 197 -8.03 58.23 -14.41
CA SER A 197 -7.72 59.51 -13.76
C SER A 197 -7.65 59.28 -12.24
N LEU A 198 -6.61 59.85 -11.64
CA LEU A 198 -6.59 60.68 -10.42
C LEU A 198 -7.43 60.34 -9.17
N SER A 199 -6.69 60.19 -8.07
CA SER A 199 -6.71 61.04 -6.85
C SER A 199 -8.04 61.36 -6.17
N VAL A 200 -8.15 60.97 -4.89
CA VAL A 200 -8.02 61.88 -3.74
C VAL A 200 -7.15 61.21 -2.68
#